data_AF-A0A494WY39-F1
#
_entry.id   AF-A0A494WY39-F1
#
_cell.length_a   1.000
_cell.length_b   1.000
_cell.length_c   1.000
_cell.angle_alpha   90.00
_cell.angle_beta   90.00
_cell.angle_gamma   90.00
#
_symmetry.space_group_name_H-M   'P 1'
#
loop_
_entity.id
_entity.type
_entity.pdbx_description
1 polymer ?
#
loop_
_entity_poly.entity_id
_entity_poly.type
_entity_poly.pdbx_seq_one_letter_code
_entity_poly.pdbx_strand_id
1 'polypeptide(L)'
;MAPDEQSLRADLASASFLSGEDRNRWQFKKLEWPFVYINVIARDQREYTLRLNCCGFPTTPPTGTFWDLSTNSKLSFDRWPQGGERLQLAFRPNWKIGDALYIPCDRESIVGHDCWFAQYPQLIWKPAKGISHYLEVVHDLLQSRDYACAPA
;
A
#
# COMPACT_ATOMS: atom_id res chain seq x y z
N MET A 1 -24.63 0.92 4.02
CA MET A 1 -23.24 0.57 3.66
C MET A 1 -23.20 0.47 2.15
N ALA A 2 -22.30 1.20 1.48
CA ALA A 2 -22.18 1.13 0.02
C ALA A 2 -21.64 -0.26 -0.40
N PRO A 3 -22.00 -0.78 -1.60
CA PRO A 3 -21.50 -2.07 -2.07
C PRO A 3 -19.97 -2.18 -2.07
N ASP A 4 -19.29 -1.09 -2.42
CA ASP A 4 -17.82 -1.01 -2.44
C ASP A 4 -17.23 -1.15 -1.02
N GLU A 5 -17.85 -0.48 -0.03
CA GLU A 5 -17.45 -0.59 1.38
C GLU A 5 -17.67 -2.01 1.90
N GLN A 6 -18.78 -2.64 1.52
CA GLN A 6 -19.05 -4.03 1.88
C GLN A 6 -17.99 -4.98 1.31
N SER A 7 -17.58 -4.76 0.06
CA SER A 7 -16.55 -5.56 -0.61
C SER A 7 -15.21 -5.41 0.08
N LEU A 8 -14.81 -4.18 0.45
CA LEU A 8 -13.58 -3.96 1.21
C LEU A 8 -13.62 -4.64 2.58
N ARG A 9 -14.75 -4.55 3.30
CA ARG A 9 -14.90 -5.22 4.61
C ARG A 9 -14.84 -6.74 4.49
N ALA A 10 -15.43 -7.31 3.43
CA ALA A 10 -15.31 -8.74 3.15
C ALA A 10 -13.86 -9.15 2.89
N ASP A 11 -13.10 -8.35 2.15
CA ASP A 11 -11.68 -8.60 1.89
C ASP A 11 -10.82 -8.49 3.15
N LEU A 12 -11.07 -7.52 4.01
CA LEU A 12 -10.41 -7.39 5.32
C LEU A 12 -10.72 -8.57 6.26
N ALA A 13 -11.83 -9.26 6.05
CA ALA A 13 -12.19 -10.48 6.79
C ALA A 13 -11.78 -11.78 6.06
N SER A 14 -11.14 -11.68 4.88
CA SER A 14 -10.75 -12.84 4.08
C SER A 14 -9.58 -13.60 4.71
N ALA A 15 -9.49 -14.90 4.42
CA ALA A 15 -8.38 -15.74 4.87
C ALA A 15 -7.00 -15.21 4.39
N SER A 16 -6.94 -14.61 3.19
CA SER A 16 -5.72 -14.02 2.65
C SER A 16 -5.25 -12.82 3.47
N PHE A 17 -6.17 -11.94 3.88
CA PHE A 17 -5.84 -10.80 4.72
C PHE A 17 -5.43 -11.24 6.12
N LEU A 18 -6.25 -12.09 6.76
CA LEU A 18 -6.01 -12.60 8.11
C LEU A 18 -4.71 -13.41 8.20
N SER A 19 -4.36 -14.20 7.17
CA SER A 19 -3.08 -14.92 7.14
C SER A 19 -1.89 -13.97 7.08
N GLY A 20 -2.03 -12.77 6.51
CA GLY A 20 -0.97 -11.77 6.54
C GLY A 20 -0.82 -11.10 7.90
N GLU A 21 -1.92 -10.89 8.61
CA GLU A 21 -1.90 -10.43 10.01
C GLU A 21 -1.26 -11.45 10.94
N ASP A 22 -1.66 -12.72 10.84
CA ASP A 22 -1.10 -13.83 11.63
C ASP A 22 0.42 -13.99 11.41
N ARG A 23 0.90 -13.72 10.20
CA ARG A 23 2.33 -13.75 9.84
C ARG A 23 3.08 -12.46 10.15
N ASN A 24 2.44 -11.51 10.83
CA ASN A 24 3.00 -10.20 11.16
C ASN A 24 3.54 -9.44 9.92
N ARG A 25 2.84 -9.54 8.79
CA ARG A 25 3.19 -8.79 7.56
C ARG A 25 2.56 -7.42 7.55
N TRP A 26 1.33 -7.35 8.05
CA TRP A 26 0.56 -6.13 8.20
C TRP A 26 -0.43 -6.26 9.35
N GLN A 27 -1.05 -5.14 9.74
CA GLN A 27 -2.08 -5.11 10.77
C GLN A 27 -3.12 -4.06 10.43
N PHE A 28 -4.40 -4.43 10.44
CA PHE A 28 -5.51 -3.50 10.32
C PHE A 28 -5.51 -2.51 11.50
N LYS A 29 -5.68 -1.22 11.22
CA LYS A 29 -5.74 -0.17 12.26
C LYS A 29 -7.12 0.44 12.35
N LYS A 30 -7.65 0.96 11.24
CA LYS A 30 -9.00 1.52 11.18
C LYS A 30 -9.52 1.61 9.75
N LEU A 31 -10.84 1.70 9.63
CA LEU A 31 -11.56 1.96 8.39
C LEU A 31 -12.46 3.18 8.59
N GLU A 32 -12.16 4.25 7.86
CA GLU A 32 -12.95 5.48 7.76
C GLU A 32 -13.30 5.66 6.28
N TRP A 33 -14.35 4.96 5.83
CA TRP A 33 -14.68 4.87 4.41
C TRP A 33 -14.67 6.25 3.70
N PRO A 34 -13.97 6.41 2.56
CA PRO A 34 -13.35 5.38 1.72
C PRO A 34 -11.88 5.05 2.07
N PHE A 35 -11.36 5.51 3.21
CA PHE A 35 -9.97 5.32 3.60
C PHE A 35 -9.80 4.15 4.57
N VAL A 36 -8.89 3.23 4.26
CA VAL A 36 -8.42 2.20 5.19
C VAL A 36 -6.98 2.47 5.60
N TYR A 37 -6.69 2.20 6.87
CA TYR A 37 -5.39 2.42 7.48
C TYR A 37 -4.84 1.09 7.97
N ILE A 38 -3.68 0.72 7.44
CA ILE A 38 -3.08 -0.60 7.65
C ILE A 38 -1.59 -0.38 7.89
N ASN A 39 -1.06 -0.92 8.99
CA ASN A 39 0.38 -0.92 9.20
C ASN A 39 1.00 -2.05 8.39
N VAL A 40 2.11 -1.77 7.71
CA VAL A 40 2.92 -2.78 7.02
C VAL A 40 4.27 -2.87 7.72
N ILE A 41 4.70 -4.09 7.99
CA ILE A 41 5.90 -4.36 8.78
C ILE A 41 7.11 -4.45 7.84
N ALA A 42 8.11 -3.62 8.11
CA ALA A 42 9.39 -3.64 7.41
C ALA A 42 10.36 -4.67 7.97
N ARG A 43 11.47 -4.89 7.26
CA ARG A 43 12.45 -5.93 7.60
C ARG A 43 13.03 -5.77 9.01
N ASP A 44 13.22 -4.53 9.44
CA ASP A 44 13.73 -4.16 10.77
C ASP A 44 12.65 -4.09 11.86
N GLN A 45 11.45 -4.64 11.58
CA GLN A 45 10.27 -4.63 12.45
C GLN A 45 9.65 -3.24 12.65
N ARG A 46 10.06 -2.21 11.91
CA ARG A 46 9.35 -0.93 11.92
C ARG A 46 8.00 -1.05 11.24
N GLU A 47 7.01 -0.37 11.82
CA GLU A 47 5.67 -0.27 11.27
C GLU A 47 5.53 1.01 10.45
N TYR A 48 5.04 0.87 9.22
CA TYR A 48 4.65 2.01 8.39
C TYR A 48 3.15 1.96 8.14
N THR A 49 2.41 2.99 8.56
CA THR A 49 0.99 3.07 8.24
C THR A 49 0.80 3.48 6.78
N LEU A 50 0.08 2.67 6.02
CA LEU A 50 -0.50 3.06 4.75
C LEU A 50 -1.91 3.58 4.97
N ARG A 51 -2.23 4.73 4.38
CA ARG A 51 -3.61 5.16 4.14
C ARG A 51 -3.94 4.86 2.68
N LEU A 52 -4.92 3.99 2.46
CA LEU A 52 -5.38 3.60 1.13
C LEU A 52 -6.76 4.20 0.87
N ASN A 53 -6.92 4.96 -0.22
CA ASN A 53 -8.22 5.41 -0.73
C ASN A 53 -8.83 4.31 -1.59
N CYS A 54 -9.90 3.69 -1.11
CA CYS A 54 -10.58 2.56 -1.72
C CYS A 54 -11.89 2.95 -2.44
N CYS A 55 -12.06 4.19 -2.88
CA CYS A 55 -13.23 4.57 -3.69
C CYS A 55 -13.29 3.75 -4.99
N GLY A 56 -14.43 3.11 -5.27
CA GLY A 56 -14.64 2.23 -6.43
C GLY A 56 -14.15 0.78 -6.25
N PHE A 57 -13.81 0.38 -5.02
CA PHE A 57 -13.33 -0.96 -4.71
C PHE A 57 -14.40 -2.05 -4.96
N PRO A 58 -14.04 -3.25 -5.45
CA PRO A 58 -12.70 -3.72 -5.82
C PRO A 58 -12.34 -3.46 -7.29
N THR A 59 -13.30 -3.00 -8.10
CA THR A 59 -13.12 -2.78 -9.55
C THR A 59 -11.98 -1.80 -9.83
N THR A 60 -11.94 -0.71 -9.07
CA THR A 60 -10.92 0.31 -9.16
C THR A 60 -9.82 0.04 -8.12
N PRO A 61 -8.53 0.08 -8.51
CA PRO A 61 -7.43 -0.05 -7.55
C PRO A 61 -7.48 1.04 -6.46
N PRO A 62 -6.93 0.75 -5.27
CA PRO A 62 -6.66 1.79 -4.28
C PRO A 62 -5.58 2.77 -4.73
N THR A 63 -5.55 3.94 -4.11
CA THR A 63 -4.38 4.84 -4.10
C THR A 63 -3.82 4.90 -2.69
N GLY A 64 -2.52 4.67 -2.54
CA GLY A 64 -1.87 4.59 -1.22
C GLY A 64 -0.84 5.67 -0.96
N THR A 65 -0.71 6.06 0.31
CA THR A 65 0.38 6.91 0.81
C THR A 65 0.77 6.50 2.22
N PHE A 66 2.00 6.81 2.63
CA PHE A 66 2.41 6.67 4.03
C PHE A 66 1.78 7.76 4.89
N TRP A 67 1.30 7.37 6.07
CA TRP A 67 0.49 8.19 6.95
C TRP A 67 1.05 8.23 8.36
N ASP A 68 0.90 9.37 9.02
CA ASP A 68 1.11 9.51 10.45
C ASP A 68 -0.26 9.54 11.15
N LEU A 69 -0.59 8.46 11.87
CA LEU A 69 -1.85 8.36 12.62
C LEU A 69 -1.93 9.32 13.81
N SER A 70 -0.79 9.74 14.38
CA SER A 70 -0.76 10.59 15.57
C SER A 70 -1.16 12.02 15.24
N THR A 71 -0.71 12.52 14.09
CA THR A 71 -1.02 13.85 13.58
C THR A 71 -2.16 13.85 12.56
N ASN A 72 -2.64 12.65 12.19
CA ASN A 72 -3.61 12.41 11.13
C ASN A 72 -3.25 13.16 9.84
N SER A 73 -2.01 12.97 9.38
CA SER A 73 -1.47 13.66 8.20
C SER A 73 -0.58 12.74 7.36
N LYS A 74 -0.19 13.18 6.16
CA LYS A 74 0.81 12.46 5.37
C LYS A 74 2.09 12.34 6.16
N LEU A 75 2.71 11.16 6.13
CA LEU A 75 4.01 10.97 6.75
C LEU A 75 5.02 11.91 6.08
N SER A 76 5.78 12.64 6.90
CA SER A 76 6.82 13.53 6.41
C SER A 76 7.82 12.78 5.52
N PHE A 77 8.25 13.41 4.43
CA PHE A 77 9.03 12.73 3.38
C PHE A 77 10.36 12.15 3.85
N ASP A 78 10.99 12.78 4.85
CA ASP A 78 12.19 12.30 5.53
C ASP A 78 11.97 11.01 6.34
N ARG A 79 10.72 10.72 6.71
CA ARG A 79 10.31 9.51 7.45
C ARG A 79 9.81 8.39 6.54
N TRP A 80 9.72 8.61 5.23
CA TRP A 80 9.37 7.55 4.28
C TRP A 80 10.43 6.44 4.29
N PRO A 81 10.05 5.17 4.07
CA PRO A 81 11.01 4.08 3.95
C PRO A 81 12.07 4.38 2.89
N GLN A 82 13.32 4.10 3.21
CA GLN A 82 14.48 4.33 2.34
C GLN A 82 15.11 3.01 1.90
N GLY A 83 15.99 3.06 0.90
CA GLY A 83 16.64 1.86 0.39
C GLY A 83 17.35 2.08 -0.94
N GLY A 84 17.66 0.97 -1.63
CA GLY A 84 18.21 0.97 -2.97
C GLY A 84 17.24 1.47 -4.04
N GLU A 85 17.69 1.45 -5.29
CA GLU A 85 17.01 2.07 -6.45
C GLU A 85 15.54 1.66 -6.58
N ARG A 86 15.23 0.36 -6.48
CA ARG A 86 13.85 -0.14 -6.62
C ARG A 86 12.91 0.46 -5.57
N LEU A 87 13.38 0.59 -4.34
CA LEU A 87 12.57 1.13 -3.24
C LEU A 87 12.43 2.64 -3.37
N GLN A 88 13.49 3.37 -3.76
CA GLN A 88 13.42 4.81 -4.03
C GLN A 88 12.51 5.15 -5.22
N LEU A 89 12.45 4.28 -6.23
CA LEU A 89 11.52 4.42 -7.34
C LEU A 89 10.08 4.24 -6.87
N ALA A 90 9.80 3.18 -6.11
CA ALA A 90 8.44 2.85 -5.64
C ALA A 90 7.92 3.83 -4.58
N PHE A 91 8.76 4.20 -3.61
CA PHE A 91 8.43 5.08 -2.49
C PHE A 91 9.03 6.46 -2.72
N ARG A 92 8.65 7.08 -3.84
CA ARG A 92 9.12 8.40 -4.25
C ARG A 92 8.22 9.50 -3.70
N PRO A 93 8.59 10.22 -2.63
CA PRO A 93 7.72 11.24 -2.01
C PRO A 93 7.39 12.42 -2.94
N ASN A 94 8.27 12.72 -3.91
CA ASN A 94 8.01 13.78 -4.89
C ASN A 94 7.04 13.34 -6.01
N TRP A 95 6.71 12.04 -6.11
CA TRP A 95 5.69 11.58 -7.04
C TRP A 95 4.31 11.98 -6.54
N LYS A 96 3.55 12.76 -7.34
CA LYS A 96 2.22 13.28 -6.96
C LYS A 96 2.22 13.93 -5.56
N ILE A 97 3.33 14.57 -5.16
CA ILE A 97 3.50 15.19 -3.84
C ILE A 97 3.18 14.21 -2.69
N GLY A 98 3.53 12.94 -2.88
CA GLY A 98 3.36 11.88 -1.90
C GLY A 98 1.92 11.41 -1.74
N ASP A 99 1.01 11.75 -2.66
CA ASP A 99 -0.38 11.29 -2.60
C ASP A 99 -0.58 9.87 -3.17
N ALA A 100 0.45 9.30 -3.82
CA ALA A 100 0.43 7.97 -4.40
C ALA A 100 1.79 7.27 -4.27
N LEU A 101 1.78 5.93 -4.14
CA LEU A 101 2.98 5.11 -4.30
C LEU A 101 3.22 4.84 -5.79
N TYR A 102 4.46 4.90 -6.24
CA TYR A 102 4.82 4.65 -7.64
C TYR A 102 4.94 3.14 -7.92
N ILE A 103 3.82 2.42 -7.80
CA ILE A 103 3.74 0.97 -7.98
C ILE A 103 2.60 0.60 -8.96
N PRO A 104 2.69 -0.52 -9.69
CA PRO A 104 1.72 -0.82 -10.75
C PRO A 104 0.29 -1.12 -10.29
N CYS A 105 0.07 -1.51 -9.04
CA CYS A 105 -1.28 -1.70 -8.48
C CYS A 105 -1.91 -0.42 -7.92
N ASP A 106 -1.23 0.73 -7.99
CA ASP A 106 -1.77 2.01 -7.53
C ASP A 106 -2.53 2.72 -8.65
N ARG A 107 -3.76 3.17 -8.33
CA ARG A 107 -4.66 3.82 -9.28
C ARG A 107 -4.07 5.07 -9.93
N GLU A 108 -3.36 5.91 -9.18
CA GLU A 108 -2.83 7.16 -9.73
C GLU A 108 -1.56 6.92 -10.52
N SER A 109 -0.76 5.93 -10.11
CA SER A 109 0.53 5.65 -10.73
C SER A 109 0.40 4.82 -12.01
N ILE A 110 -0.61 3.97 -12.15
CA ILE A 110 -0.81 3.21 -13.40
C ILE A 110 -1.21 4.10 -14.59
N VAL A 111 -1.82 5.27 -14.32
CA VAL A 111 -2.22 6.22 -15.37
C VAL A 111 -0.99 6.73 -16.12
N GLY A 112 -0.97 6.54 -17.44
CA GLY A 112 0.14 6.91 -18.31
C GLY A 112 1.30 5.91 -18.34
N HIS A 113 1.17 4.75 -17.68
CA HIS A 113 2.16 3.68 -17.68
C HIS A 113 1.61 2.39 -18.30
N ASP A 114 1.00 2.48 -19.48
CA ASP A 114 0.41 1.33 -20.18
C ASP A 114 1.41 0.19 -20.44
N CYS A 115 2.70 0.52 -20.57
CA CYS A 115 3.75 -0.48 -20.71
C CYS A 115 3.90 -1.39 -19.48
N TRP A 116 3.46 -0.97 -18.28
CA TRP A 116 3.54 -1.78 -17.07
C TRP A 116 2.65 -3.02 -17.10
N PHE A 117 1.56 -3.01 -17.89
CA PHE A 117 0.73 -4.20 -18.08
C PHE A 117 1.53 -5.35 -18.72
N ALA A 118 2.46 -5.03 -19.63
CA ALA A 118 3.34 -6.00 -20.26
C ALA A 118 4.60 -6.28 -19.43
N GLN A 119 5.19 -5.26 -18.80
CA GLN A 119 6.46 -5.38 -18.06
C GLN A 119 6.29 -6.04 -16.68
N TYR A 120 5.18 -5.74 -15.99
CA TYR A 120 4.95 -6.14 -14.60
C TYR A 120 3.53 -6.71 -14.37
N PRO A 121 3.05 -7.67 -15.18
CA PRO A 121 1.68 -8.21 -15.08
C PRO A 121 1.36 -8.84 -13.71
N GLN A 122 2.38 -9.27 -12.97
CA GLN A 122 2.25 -9.78 -11.62
C GLN A 122 1.96 -8.70 -10.58
N LEU A 123 2.32 -7.43 -10.84
CA LEU A 123 2.14 -6.30 -9.92
C LEU A 123 0.86 -5.51 -10.20
N ILE A 124 0.29 -5.61 -11.40
CA ILE A 124 -0.99 -4.95 -11.76
C ILE A 124 -2.11 -5.36 -10.80
N TRP A 125 -2.98 -4.40 -10.47
CA TRP A 125 -4.15 -4.64 -9.61
C TRP A 125 -5.03 -5.76 -10.15
N LYS A 126 -5.43 -6.68 -9.26
CA LYS A 126 -6.31 -7.81 -9.57
C LYS A 126 -7.46 -7.78 -8.56
N PRO A 127 -8.67 -7.34 -8.94
CA PRO A 127 -9.81 -7.24 -8.04
C PRO A 127 -10.07 -8.53 -7.24
N ALA A 128 -9.89 -9.70 -7.88
CA ALA A 128 -10.08 -11.00 -7.24
C ALA A 128 -9.06 -11.34 -6.12
N LYS A 129 -7.90 -10.68 -6.07
CA LYS A 129 -6.93 -10.83 -4.98
C LYS A 129 -7.20 -9.86 -3.83
N GLY A 130 -7.99 -8.82 -4.07
CA GLY A 130 -8.36 -7.88 -3.04
C GLY A 130 -7.21 -7.03 -2.50
N ILE A 131 -7.48 -6.37 -1.38
CA ILE A 131 -6.56 -5.41 -0.75
C ILE A 131 -5.20 -6.03 -0.40
N SER A 132 -5.16 -7.33 -0.08
CA SER A 132 -3.94 -8.08 0.22
C SER A 132 -2.92 -8.00 -0.91
N HIS A 133 -3.33 -7.95 -2.18
CA HIS A 133 -2.39 -7.80 -3.30
C HIS A 133 -1.59 -6.50 -3.23
N TYR A 134 -2.24 -5.38 -2.87
CA TYR A 134 -1.55 -4.10 -2.71
C TYR A 134 -0.56 -4.17 -1.54
N LEU A 135 -0.97 -4.77 -0.43
CA LEU A 135 -0.15 -4.90 0.78
C LEU A 135 1.05 -5.83 0.57
N GLU A 136 0.88 -6.93 -0.17
CA GLU A 136 1.98 -7.82 -0.56
C GLU A 136 3.05 -7.08 -1.35
N VAL A 137 2.67 -6.27 -2.34
CA VAL A 137 3.64 -5.47 -3.12
C VAL A 137 4.42 -4.52 -2.23
N VAL A 138 3.76 -3.80 -1.32
CA VAL A 138 4.44 -2.87 -0.39
C VAL A 138 5.31 -3.63 0.61
N HIS A 139 4.81 -4.71 1.18
CA HIS A 139 5.54 -5.55 2.14
C HIS A 139 6.80 -6.15 1.50
N ASP A 140 6.71 -6.70 0.29
CA ASP A 140 7.86 -7.28 -0.42
C ASP A 140 8.96 -6.24 -0.69
N LEU A 141 8.59 -5.00 -0.98
CA LEU A 141 9.54 -3.89 -1.10
C LEU A 141 10.23 -3.60 0.25
N LEU A 142 9.45 -3.53 1.34
CA LEU A 142 9.96 -3.28 2.70
C LEU A 142 10.76 -4.46 3.29
N GLN A 143 10.56 -5.67 2.79
CA GLN A 143 11.33 -6.87 3.14
C GLN A 143 12.55 -7.09 2.25
N SER A 144 12.69 -6.31 1.17
CA SER A 144 13.79 -6.45 0.23
C SER A 144 15.15 -6.26 0.90
N ARG A 145 16.21 -6.86 0.32
CA ARG A 145 17.57 -6.66 0.81
C ARG A 145 18.05 -5.22 0.70
N ASP A 146 17.44 -4.48 -0.22
CA ASP A 146 17.75 -3.10 -0.52
C ASP A 146 17.07 -2.14 0.47
N TYR A 147 16.16 -2.61 1.34
CA TYR A 147 15.58 -1.79 2.39
C TYR A 147 16.67 -1.28 3.34
N ALA A 148 16.69 0.04 3.52
CA ALA A 148 17.51 0.72 4.51
C ALA A 148 16.58 1.43 5.50
N CYS A 149 16.96 1.33 6.77
CA CYS A 149 16.30 2.05 7.85
C CYS A 149 16.19 3.54 7.49
N ALA A 150 14.97 4.10 7.50
CA ALA A 150 14.80 5.55 7.46
C ALA A 150 15.48 6.17 8.69
N PRO A 151 16.10 7.37 8.60
CA PRO A 151 16.62 8.05 9.79
C PRO A 151 15.51 8.18 10.84
N ALA A 152 15.87 8.00 12.12
CA ALA A 152 14.94 8.03 13.24
C ALA A 152 14.41 9.43 13.52
#